data_AF-A0A7L4NLH7-F1
#
_entry.id   AF-A0A7L4NLH7-F1
#
_cell.length_a   1.000
_cell.length_b   1.000
_cell.length_c   1.000
_cell.angle_alpha   90.00
_cell.angle_beta   90.00
_cell.angle_gamma   90.00
#
_symmetry.space_group_name_H-M   'P 1'
#
loop_
_entity.id
_entity.type
_entity.pdbx_description
1 polymer ?
#
loop_
_entity_poly.entity_id
_entity_poly.type
_entity_poly.pdbx_seq_one_letter_code
_entity_poly.pdbx_strand_id
1 'polypeptide(L)'
;QVLSLNKAKDAHSEYQSLLSEINDPSTKYILRAANRLYGEKAFEFLSSFIESSEKLYHAGLEQTDFMHAWEDSRKQINGWVEERTEGEIQNLLVKGILDSNTRLVLVNAIYFKGNWEKQFDKGKTTEMPFQINK
;
A
#
# COMPACT_ATOMS: atom_id res chain seq x y z
N GLN A 1 21.54 10.05 -4.21
CA GLN A 1 20.53 9.35 -3.40
C GLN A 1 19.50 8.73 -4.33
N VAL A 2 19.11 7.47 -4.14
CA VAL A 2 18.27 6.70 -5.10
C VAL A 2 16.85 7.24 -5.23
N LEU A 3 16.24 7.69 -4.12
CA LEU A 3 14.85 8.17 -4.08
C LEU A 3 14.70 9.69 -4.35
N SER A 4 15.79 10.40 -4.65
CA SER A 4 15.78 11.86 -4.92
C SER A 4 15.13 12.77 -3.86
N LEU A 5 14.95 12.29 -2.62
CA LEU A 5 14.30 13.04 -1.53
C LEU A 5 15.06 14.33 -1.17
N ASN A 6 16.36 14.38 -1.44
CA ASN A 6 17.19 15.57 -1.26
C ASN A 6 16.79 16.77 -2.15
N LYS A 7 15.91 16.59 -3.14
CA LYS A 7 15.36 17.69 -3.95
C LYS A 7 14.13 18.34 -3.32
N ALA A 8 13.45 17.66 -2.41
CA ALA A 8 12.30 18.19 -1.70
C ALA A 8 12.75 19.09 -0.55
N LYS A 9 11.99 20.14 -0.24
CA LYS A 9 12.24 20.96 0.95
C LYS A 9 11.87 20.21 2.22
N ASP A 10 10.73 19.51 2.17
CA ASP A 10 10.28 18.56 3.18
C ASP A 10 9.48 17.45 2.48
N ALA A 11 10.17 16.35 2.20
CA ALA A 11 9.54 15.23 1.49
C ALA A 11 8.34 14.67 2.25
N HIS A 12 8.35 14.66 3.59
CA HIS A 12 7.28 14.03 4.36
C HIS A 12 6.00 14.86 4.32
N SER A 13 6.11 16.18 4.50
CA SER A 13 4.97 17.10 4.42
C SER A 13 4.37 17.16 3.00
N GLU A 14 5.22 17.07 1.97
CA GLU A 14 4.76 16.98 0.57
C GLU A 14 4.01 15.66 0.32
N TYR A 15 4.49 14.53 0.85
CA TYR A 15 3.79 13.24 0.78
C TYR A 15 2.45 13.24 1.53
N GLN A 16 2.37 13.90 2.68
CA GLN A 16 1.12 14.02 3.43
C GLN A 16 0.03 14.71 2.60
N SER A 17 0.40 15.81 1.93
CA SER A 17 -0.51 16.56 1.05
C SER A 17 -0.97 15.68 -0.13
N LEU A 18 -0.02 14.99 -0.77
CA LEU A 18 -0.30 14.07 -1.87
C LEU A 18 -1.27 12.95 -1.46
N LEU A 19 -1.06 12.32 -0.30
CA LEU A 19 -1.95 11.26 0.19
C LEU A 19 -3.37 11.75 0.49
N SER A 20 -3.52 13.02 0.89
CA SER A 20 -4.81 13.64 1.12
C SER A 20 -5.57 13.87 -0.20
N GLU A 21 -4.86 14.30 -1.25
CA GLU A 21 -5.43 14.49 -2.59
C GLU A 21 -5.79 13.15 -3.26
N ILE A 22 -4.90 12.16 -3.16
CA ILE A 22 -5.08 10.83 -3.76
C ILE A 22 -6.30 10.10 -3.19
N ASN A 23 -6.54 10.25 -1.88
CA ASN A 23 -7.63 9.57 -1.18
C ASN A 23 -8.92 10.40 -1.10
N ASP A 24 -9.04 11.47 -1.89
CA ASP A 24 -10.25 12.31 -1.90
C ASP A 24 -11.48 11.50 -2.40
N PRO A 25 -12.48 11.26 -1.52
CA PRO A 25 -13.66 10.46 -1.87
C PRO A 25 -14.63 11.21 -2.79
N SER A 26 -14.44 12.51 -3.04
CA SER A 26 -15.28 13.32 -3.93
C SER A 26 -14.98 13.14 -5.42
N THR A 27 -13.94 12.37 -5.76
CA THR A 27 -13.52 12.12 -7.13
C THR A 27 -14.49 11.22 -7.89
N LYS A 28 -14.53 11.35 -9.23
CA LYS A 28 -15.38 10.53 -10.13
C LYS A 28 -14.81 9.14 -10.42
N TYR A 29 -13.65 8.82 -9.84
CA TYR A 29 -12.92 7.57 -10.00
C TYR A 29 -12.63 7.01 -8.61
N ILE A 30 -12.23 5.75 -8.54
CA ILE A 30 -11.71 5.17 -7.32
C ILE A 30 -10.20 5.26 -7.39
N LEU A 31 -9.60 6.02 -6.50
CA LEU A 31 -8.18 6.00 -6.24
C LEU A 31 -7.97 5.83 -4.74
N ARG A 32 -7.18 4.85 -4.35
CA ARG A 32 -6.89 4.54 -2.95
C ARG A 32 -5.41 4.30 -2.80
N ALA A 33 -4.78 5.02 -1.89
CA ALA A 33 -3.44 4.72 -1.41
C ALA A 33 -3.49 4.54 0.10
N ALA A 34 -3.17 3.34 0.56
CA ALA A 34 -3.19 2.98 1.97
C ALA A 34 -1.80 2.58 2.44
N ASN A 35 -1.39 3.12 3.58
CA ASN A 35 -0.17 2.75 4.27
C ASN A 35 -0.51 2.12 5.62
N ARG A 36 0.27 1.13 6.05
CA ARG A 36 0.17 0.58 7.41
C ARG A 36 1.51 0.03 7.86
N LEU A 37 1.76 0.14 9.15
CA LEU A 37 2.88 -0.50 9.82
C LEU A 37 2.37 -1.71 10.59
N TYR A 38 3.07 -2.83 10.48
CA TYR A 38 2.81 -4.04 11.26
C TYR A 38 4.04 -4.37 12.10
N GLY A 39 3.94 -4.20 13.42
CA GLY A 39 5.06 -4.37 14.34
C GLY A 39 4.90 -5.60 15.23
N GLU A 40 6.00 -6.27 15.56
CA GLU A 40 6.02 -7.31 16.58
C GLU A 40 5.58 -6.74 17.94
N LYS A 41 4.56 -7.35 18.56
CA LYS A 41 3.97 -6.89 19.83
C LYS A 41 4.95 -6.90 21.01
N ALA A 42 5.97 -7.76 20.98
CA ALA A 42 7.01 -7.82 22.01
C ALA A 42 8.07 -6.71 21.86
N PHE A 43 8.01 -5.89 20.80
CA PHE A 43 8.97 -4.84 20.52
C PHE A 43 8.38 -3.45 20.76
N GLU A 44 9.11 -2.60 21.47
CA GLU A 44 8.73 -1.20 21.67
C GLU A 44 9.27 -0.34 20.54
N PHE A 45 8.37 0.41 19.90
CA PHE A 45 8.71 1.39 18.87
C PHE A 45 8.68 2.80 19.47
N LEU A 46 9.55 3.67 18.98
CA LEU A 46 9.58 5.07 19.41
C LEU A 46 8.23 5.74 19.11
N SER A 47 7.63 6.38 20.12
CA SER A 47 6.36 7.10 19.96
C SER A 47 6.45 8.15 18.85
N SER A 48 7.57 8.87 18.76
CA SER A 48 7.78 9.86 17.70
C SER A 48 7.76 9.26 16.29
N PHE A 49 8.21 8.01 16.12
CA PHE A 49 8.14 7.32 14.84
C PHE A 49 6.71 6.92 14.49
N ILE A 50 5.95 6.38 15.46
CA ILE A 50 4.54 6.02 15.27
C ILE A 50 3.72 7.27 14.95
N GLU A 51 3.85 8.32 15.76
CA GLU A 51 3.13 9.58 15.58
C GLU A 51 3.46 10.24 14.23
N SER A 52 4.73 10.22 13.82
CA SER A 52 5.12 10.77 12.52
C SER A 52 4.58 9.94 11.37
N SER A 53 4.57 8.62 11.49
CA SER A 53 4.04 7.72 10.45
C SER A 53 2.54 7.86 10.29
N GLU A 54 1.80 7.91 11.40
CA GLU A 54 0.36 8.17 11.40
C GLU A 54 0.07 9.55 10.79
N LYS A 55 0.74 10.59 11.27
CA LYS A 55 0.48 11.97 10.81
C LYS A 55 0.82 12.19 9.34
N LEU A 56 1.99 11.76 8.89
CA LEU A 56 2.54 12.14 7.58
C LEU A 56 2.17 11.16 6.48
N TYR A 57 1.88 9.90 6.85
CA TYR A 57 1.60 8.83 5.90
C TYR A 57 0.23 8.17 6.09
N HIS A 58 -0.55 8.59 7.08
CA HIS A 58 -1.79 7.92 7.50
C HIS A 58 -1.53 6.42 7.80
N ALA A 59 -0.33 6.14 8.33
CA ALA A 59 0.21 4.80 8.50
C ALA A 59 0.27 4.42 9.99
N GLY A 60 -0.85 3.92 10.50
CA GLY A 60 -0.94 3.46 11.89
C GLY A 60 -0.13 2.19 12.13
N LEU A 61 0.36 2.04 13.36
CA LEU A 61 0.98 0.82 13.83
C LEU A 61 -0.07 -0.17 14.32
N GLU A 62 -0.09 -1.34 13.70
CA GLU A 62 -0.83 -2.51 14.16
C GLU A 62 0.15 -3.52 14.74
N GLN A 63 -0.11 -3.96 15.98
CA GLN A 63 0.73 -4.96 16.63
C GLN A 63 0.33 -6.38 16.21
N THR A 64 1.32 -7.21 15.93
CA THR A 64 1.18 -8.60 15.46
C THR A 64 2.14 -9.51 16.23
N ASP A 65 1.90 -10.83 16.22
CA ASP A 65 2.79 -11.83 16.82
C ASP A 65 3.61 -12.55 15.73
N PHE A 66 4.64 -11.89 15.20
CA PHE A 66 5.57 -12.53 14.29
C PHE A 66 6.39 -13.61 14.99
N MET A 67 6.79 -13.40 16.25
CA MET A 67 7.64 -14.36 16.97
C MET A 67 7.04 -15.75 17.09
N HIS A 68 5.73 -15.85 17.35
CA HIS A 68 5.06 -17.14 17.59
C HIS A 68 4.01 -17.50 16.54
N ALA A 69 3.50 -16.52 15.77
CA ALA A 69 2.39 -16.72 14.84
C ALA A 69 2.55 -15.97 13.51
N TRP A 70 3.77 -15.89 12.95
CA TRP A 70 4.06 -15.12 11.72
C TRP A 70 3.18 -15.50 10.52
N GLU A 71 2.73 -16.75 10.40
CA GLU A 71 1.82 -17.17 9.32
C GLU A 71 0.42 -16.58 9.47
N ASP A 72 -0.06 -16.36 10.70
CA ASP A 72 -1.34 -15.70 10.93
C ASP A 72 -1.21 -14.19 10.74
N SER A 73 -0.11 -13.58 11.20
CA SER A 73 0.24 -12.20 10.87
C SER A 73 0.33 -11.97 9.35
N ARG A 74 0.91 -12.92 8.61
CA ARG A 74 0.98 -12.86 7.15
C ARG A 74 -0.41 -12.85 6.51
N LYS A 75 -1.34 -13.69 6.99
CA LYS A 75 -2.73 -13.71 6.51
C LYS A 75 -3.46 -12.41 6.84
N GLN A 76 -3.26 -11.86 8.05
CA GLN A 76 -3.82 -10.59 8.47
C GLN A 76 -3.37 -9.45 7.55
N ILE A 77 -2.06 -9.34 7.29
CA ILE A 77 -1.51 -8.34 6.37
C ILE A 77 -2.11 -8.49 4.97
N ASN A 78 -2.16 -9.72 4.44
CA ASN A 78 -2.74 -9.97 3.12
C ASN A 78 -4.22 -9.63 3.05
N GLY A 79 -5.01 -9.97 4.08
CA GLY A 79 -6.43 -9.64 4.13
C GLY A 79 -6.68 -8.13 4.15
N TRP A 80 -5.86 -7.38 4.89
CA TRP A 80 -5.95 -5.92 4.88
C TRP A 80 -5.58 -5.32 3.51
N VAL A 81 -4.53 -5.83 2.85
CA VAL A 81 -4.16 -5.37 1.49
C VAL A 81 -5.27 -5.68 0.49
N GLU A 82 -5.83 -6.88 0.56
CA GLU A 82 -6.94 -7.31 -0.29
C GLU A 82 -8.15 -6.39 -0.12
N GLU A 83 -8.56 -6.08 1.12
CA GLU A 83 -9.64 -5.14 1.42
C GLU A 83 -9.35 -3.74 0.84
N ARG A 84 -8.13 -3.23 1.03
CA ARG A 84 -7.76 -1.87 0.57
C ARG A 84 -7.63 -1.75 -0.94
N THR A 85 -7.51 -2.88 -1.64
CA THR A 85 -7.33 -2.93 -3.09
C THR A 85 -8.54 -3.49 -3.82
N GLU A 86 -9.72 -3.46 -3.18
CA GLU A 86 -10.98 -3.95 -3.74
C GLU A 86 -10.90 -5.42 -4.22
N GLY A 87 -10.08 -6.23 -3.56
CA GLY A 87 -9.89 -7.65 -3.87
C GLY A 87 -8.85 -7.95 -4.97
N GLU A 88 -8.23 -6.92 -5.56
CA GLU A 88 -7.37 -7.10 -6.74
C GLU A 88 -5.95 -7.54 -6.38
N ILE A 89 -5.42 -7.14 -5.21
CA ILE A 89 -4.13 -7.60 -4.72
C ILE A 89 -4.34 -8.62 -3.61
N GLN A 90 -4.31 -9.88 -4.00
CA GLN A 90 -4.36 -11.02 -3.10
C GLN A 90 -2.95 -11.56 -2.83
N ASN A 91 -2.73 -12.03 -1.61
CA ASN A 91 -1.49 -12.72 -1.23
C ASN A 91 -0.19 -11.92 -1.49
N LEU A 92 -0.18 -10.61 -1.20
CA LEU A 92 1.01 -9.75 -1.31
C LEU A 92 2.26 -10.41 -0.70
N LEU A 93 2.11 -10.95 0.50
CA LEU A 93 3.13 -11.72 1.21
C LEU A 93 2.88 -13.21 0.99
N VAL A 94 3.71 -13.81 0.14
CA VAL A 94 3.74 -15.27 -0.06
C VAL A 94 4.33 -15.98 1.16
N LYS A 95 4.04 -17.28 1.30
CA LYS A 95 4.58 -18.10 2.40
C LYS A 95 6.12 -18.04 2.43
N GLY A 96 6.70 -18.02 3.63
CA GLY A 96 8.15 -17.98 3.83
C GLY A 96 8.78 -16.58 3.72
N ILE A 97 8.02 -15.53 3.41
CA ILE A 97 8.52 -14.14 3.45
C ILE A 97 8.65 -13.63 4.88
N LEU A 98 7.73 -14.05 5.77
CA LEU A 98 7.77 -13.70 7.19
C LEU A 98 8.24 -14.91 8.00
N ASP A 99 8.90 -14.61 9.11
CA ASP A 99 9.42 -15.59 10.05
C ASP A 99 9.40 -15.03 11.49
N SER A 100 9.85 -15.84 12.45
CA SER A 100 9.93 -15.45 13.87
C SER A 100 10.92 -14.31 14.16
N ASN A 101 11.78 -13.94 13.20
CA ASN A 101 12.74 -12.85 13.34
C ASN A 101 12.20 -11.53 12.78
N THR A 102 11.05 -11.54 12.14
CA THR A 102 10.38 -10.33 11.65
C THR A 102 10.01 -9.41 12.82
N ARG A 103 10.32 -8.12 12.68
CA ARG A 103 10.01 -7.10 13.72
C ARG A 103 9.09 -6.00 13.24
N LEU A 104 9.21 -5.59 11.97
CA LEU A 104 8.40 -4.53 11.39
C LEU A 104 8.21 -4.80 9.90
N VAL A 105 6.97 -4.68 9.44
CA VAL A 105 6.60 -4.71 8.02
C VAL A 105 5.94 -3.39 7.67
N LEU A 106 6.47 -2.71 6.65
CA LEU A 106 5.89 -1.48 6.09
C LEU A 106 5.13 -1.85 4.84
N VAL A 107 3.83 -1.54 4.80
CA VAL A 107 2.96 -1.88 3.68
C VAL A 107 2.46 -0.60 3.03
N ASN A 108 2.62 -0.50 1.72
CA ASN A 108 1.96 0.48 0.86
C ASN A 108 1.15 -0.28 -0.20
N ALA A 109 -0.13 0.05 -0.34
CA ALA A 109 -1.02 -0.52 -1.33
C ALA A 109 -1.72 0.61 -2.09
N ILE A 110 -1.73 0.53 -3.43
CA ILE A 110 -2.39 1.50 -4.29
C ILE A 110 -3.35 0.80 -5.25
N TYR A 111 -4.56 1.33 -5.38
CA TYR A 111 -5.59 0.84 -6.27
C TYR A 111 -6.22 1.99 -7.05
N PHE A 112 -6.38 1.80 -8.36
CA PHE A 112 -7.01 2.77 -9.24
C PHE A 112 -8.03 2.11 -10.16
N LYS A 113 -9.23 2.69 -10.23
CA LYS A 113 -10.29 2.34 -11.17
C LYS A 113 -11.00 3.61 -11.63
N GLY A 114 -10.78 3.98 -12.88
CA GLY A 114 -11.41 5.14 -13.50
C GLY A 114 -12.15 4.76 -14.78
N ASN A 115 -13.17 5.54 -15.12
CA ASN A 115 -13.76 5.52 -16.45
C ASN A 115 -12.95 6.46 -17.35
N TRP A 116 -12.66 6.01 -18.58
CA TRP A 116 -12.19 6.93 -19.61
C TRP A 116 -13.21 8.04 -19.83
N GLU A 117 -12.74 9.28 -19.99
CA GLU A 117 -13.61 10.40 -20.36
C GLU A 117 -14.29 10.16 -21.71
N LYS A 118 -13.56 9.56 -22.66
CA LYS A 118 -14.09 9.04 -23.93
C LYS A 118 -13.89 7.53 -23.96
N GLN A 119 -14.95 6.78 -23.68
CA GLN A 119 -14.90 5.33 -23.66
C GLN A 119 -14.77 4.74 -25.06
N PHE A 120 -14.07 3.62 -25.15
CA PHE A 120 -14.00 2.83 -26.37
C PHE A 120 -15.34 2.13 -26.63
N ASP A 121 -15.74 2.09 -27.90
CA ASP A 121 -16.89 1.31 -28.34
C ASP A 121 -16.53 -0.18 -28.30
N LYS A 122 -17.18 -0.93 -27.41
CA LYS A 122 -16.95 -2.38 -27.24
C LYS A 122 -17.21 -3.16 -28.53
N GLY A 123 -18.11 -2.70 -29.39
CA GLY A 123 -18.41 -3.35 -30.68
C GLY A 123 -17.29 -3.22 -31.71
N LYS A 124 -16.31 -2.34 -31.46
CA LYS A 124 -15.12 -2.15 -32.29
C LYS A 124 -13.87 -2.81 -31.71
N THR A 125 -13.96 -3.44 -30.54
CA THR A 125 -12.87 -4.22 -29.96
C THR A 125 -12.78 -5.57 -30.66
N THR A 126 -11.62 -5.87 -31.23
CA THR A 126 -11.34 -7.13 -31.92
C THR A 126 -9.98 -7.68 -31.50
N GLU A 127 -9.81 -9.00 -31.55
CA GLU A 127 -8.53 -9.64 -31.30
C GLU A 127 -7.52 -9.23 -32.38
N MET A 128 -6.33 -8.83 -31.95
CA MET A 128 -5.22 -8.44 -32.83
C MET A 128 -3.91 -8.98 -32.25
N PRO A 129 -2.90 -9.31 -33.07
CA PRO A 129 -1.59 -9.73 -32.58
C PRO A 129 -0.95 -8.64 -31.71
N PHE A 130 -0.61 -8.98 -30.46
CA PHE A 130 0.20 -8.13 -29.60
C PHE A 130 1.68 -8.48 -29.77
N GLN A 131 2.48 -7.53 -30.23
CA GLN A 131 3.90 -7.75 -30.44
C GLN A 131 4.67 -7.68 -29.11
N ILE A 132 5.09 -8.84 -28.60
CA ILE A 132 5.78 -8.97 -27.29
C ILE A 132 7.27 -8.60 -27.41
N ASN A 133 7.87 -8.73 -28.59
CA ASN A 133 9.27 -8.43 -28.87
C ASN A 133 9.47 -7.84 -30.27
N LYS A 134 10.61 -7.16 -30.48
CA LYS A 134 10.99 -6.60 -31.79
C LYS A 134 11.35 -7.69 -32.78
#